data_AF-A0A6I2QR39-F1
#
_entry.id   AF-A0A6I2QR39-F1
#
_cell.length_a   1.000
_cell.length_b   1.000
_cell.length_c   1.000
_cell.angle_alpha   90.00
_cell.angle_beta   90.00
_cell.angle_gamma   90.00
#
_symmetry.space_group_name_H-M   'P 1'
#
loop_
_entity.id
_entity.type
_entity.pdbx_description
1 polymer ?
#
loop_
_entity_poly.entity_id
_entity_poly.type
_entity_poly.pdbx_seq_one_letter_code
_entity_poly.pdbx_strand_id
1 'polypeptide(L)'
;MLHKIFTLSTKIKTTIITICALSYNLTAQASPSDRPRDRVNKTMIELQTNGVERQLLDNSCGISSLSYILNKYFKKNTSEKNIFLLIGLKPDYSLLDLASTSRTLGISTIGLKLSINDLKKVSSPTILKTKTNGGHIVVYSGYRNGWF
;
A
#
# COMPACT_ATOMS: atom_id res chain seq x y z
N MET A 1 22.72 -53.94 34.59
CA MET A 1 21.95 -52.71 34.32
C MET A 1 22.76 -51.80 33.42
N LEU A 2 22.10 -51.26 32.39
CA LEU A 2 22.34 -50.04 31.58
C LEU A 2 23.77 -49.55 31.29
N HIS A 3 24.11 -49.03 30.12
CA HIS A 3 23.62 -49.09 28.73
C HIS A 3 24.71 -48.27 28.01
N LYS A 4 25.26 -48.77 26.89
CA LYS A 4 26.17 -48.03 26.01
C LYS A 4 25.50 -46.71 25.61
N ILE A 5 26.11 -45.57 25.97
CA ILE A 5 25.72 -44.27 25.43
C ILE A 5 26.27 -44.21 24.00
N PHE A 6 25.39 -44.51 23.05
CA PHE A 6 25.64 -44.44 21.63
C PHE A 6 25.77 -42.97 21.23
N THR A 7 26.88 -42.66 20.57
CA THR A 7 27.18 -41.39 19.89
C THR A 7 26.09 -41.07 18.86
N LEU A 8 25.12 -40.24 19.24
CA LEU A 8 23.96 -39.86 18.41
C LEU A 8 23.90 -38.34 18.17
N SER A 9 25.02 -37.70 17.84
CA SER A 9 25.07 -36.23 17.73
C SER A 9 25.33 -35.69 16.32
N THR A 10 25.95 -36.46 15.43
CA THR A 10 26.38 -35.95 14.12
C THR A 10 25.41 -36.25 12.97
N LYS A 11 24.77 -37.44 12.96
CA LYS A 11 23.82 -37.83 11.90
C LYS A 11 22.53 -36.99 11.92
N ILE A 12 22.04 -36.60 13.10
CA ILE A 12 20.79 -35.82 13.23
C ILE A 12 20.99 -34.38 12.74
N LYS A 13 22.15 -33.76 13.03
CA LYS A 13 22.46 -32.40 12.56
C LYS A 13 22.58 -32.33 11.04
N THR A 14 23.22 -33.32 10.40
CA THR A 14 23.31 -33.35 8.93
C THR A 14 21.96 -33.56 8.28
N THR A 15 21.11 -34.46 8.79
CA THR A 15 19.77 -34.67 8.22
C THR A 15 18.87 -33.43 8.30
N ILE A 16 18.93 -32.66 9.40
CA ILE A 16 18.17 -31.41 9.55
C ILE A 16 18.63 -30.35 8.53
N ILE A 17 19.95 -30.20 8.34
CA ILE A 17 20.50 -29.26 7.36
C ILE A 17 20.10 -29.67 5.92
N THR A 18 20.10 -30.96 5.60
CA THR A 18 19.71 -31.44 4.27
C THR A 18 18.21 -31.22 3.98
N ILE A 19 17.33 -31.37 4.98
CA ILE A 19 15.89 -31.10 4.83
C ILE A 19 15.64 -29.59 4.63
N CYS A 20 16.36 -28.72 5.35
CA CYS A 20 16.28 -27.27 5.13
C CYS A 20 16.84 -26.86 3.75
N ALA A 21 17.89 -27.50 3.25
CA ALA A 21 18.42 -27.18 1.91
C ALA A 21 17.50 -27.67 0.77
N LEU A 22 16.76 -28.78 0.95
CA LEU A 22 15.83 -29.30 -0.06
C LEU A 22 14.51 -28.53 -0.16
N SER A 23 14.16 -27.71 0.84
CA SER A 23 12.88 -26.98 0.86
C SER A 23 12.91 -25.60 0.17
N TYR A 24 14.05 -25.20 -0.40
CA TYR A 24 14.17 -23.92 -1.13
C TYR A 24 14.05 -24.03 -2.66
N ASN A 25 13.80 -25.21 -3.23
CA ASN A 25 13.70 -25.37 -4.68
C ASN A 25 12.29 -25.74 -5.16
N LEU A 26 11.28 -24.97 -4.75
CA LEU A 26 9.97 -25.02 -5.40
C LEU A 26 9.30 -23.65 -5.41
N THR A 27 9.65 -22.85 -6.42
CA THR A 27 8.74 -21.99 -7.21
C THR A 27 9.57 -21.32 -8.31
N ALA A 28 10.03 -22.11 -9.29
CA ALA A 28 10.31 -21.55 -10.60
C ALA A 28 8.95 -21.26 -11.26
N GLN A 29 8.30 -20.15 -10.87
CA GLN A 29 7.32 -19.53 -11.76
C GLN A 29 8.09 -19.15 -13.01
N ALA A 30 7.65 -19.65 -14.16
CA ALA A 30 8.14 -19.21 -15.46
C ALA A 30 8.07 -17.68 -15.49
N SER A 31 9.23 -17.04 -15.37
CA SER A 31 9.36 -15.61 -15.63
C SER A 31 8.97 -15.43 -17.09
N PRO A 32 7.99 -14.56 -17.43
CA PRO A 32 7.76 -14.21 -18.81
C PRO A 32 9.11 -13.77 -19.38
N SER A 33 9.47 -14.22 -20.59
CA SER A 33 10.68 -13.70 -21.22
C SER A 33 10.48 -12.20 -21.44
N ASP A 34 10.94 -11.37 -20.50
CA ASP A 34 11.04 -9.93 -20.68
C ASP A 34 12.16 -9.72 -21.72
N ARG A 35 11.76 -9.79 -22.99
CA ARG A 35 12.52 -9.11 -24.04
C ARG A 35 12.64 -7.67 -23.56
N PRO A 36 13.83 -7.04 -23.60
CA PRO A 36 13.92 -5.63 -23.28
C PRO A 36 13.00 -4.91 -24.26
N ARG A 37 11.84 -4.45 -23.78
CA ARG A 37 11.04 -3.50 -24.55
C ARG A 37 11.96 -2.31 -24.69
N ASP A 38 12.43 -2.06 -25.91
CA ASP A 38 13.02 -0.79 -26.32
C ASP A 38 12.30 0.33 -25.57
N ARG A 39 13.06 1.22 -24.90
CA ARG A 39 12.54 2.25 -23.98
C ARG A 39 11.22 2.81 -24.48
N VAL A 40 10.12 2.23 -24.03
CA VAL A 40 8.80 2.73 -24.35
C VAL A 40 8.74 4.06 -23.62
N ASN A 41 8.63 5.16 -24.37
CA ASN A 41 8.42 6.48 -23.79
C ASN A 41 7.16 6.38 -22.94
N LYS A 42 7.35 6.29 -21.62
CA LYS A 42 6.24 6.24 -20.66
C LYS A 42 5.33 7.43 -20.95
N THR A 43 4.04 7.17 -21.02
CA THR A 43 3.07 8.25 -21.21
C THR A 43 3.15 9.22 -20.03
N MET A 44 2.76 10.49 -20.23
CA MET A 44 2.73 11.46 -19.13
C MET A 44 1.88 10.95 -17.95
N ILE A 45 0.79 10.22 -18.25
CA ILE A 45 -0.03 9.56 -17.25
C ILE A 45 0.77 8.51 -16.49
N GLU A 46 1.47 7.60 -17.18
CA GLU A 46 2.31 6.60 -16.51
C GLU A 46 3.43 7.22 -15.67
N LEU A 47 4.00 8.36 -16.07
CA LEU A 47 4.98 9.08 -15.28
C LEU A 47 4.36 9.68 -14.01
N GLN A 48 3.17 10.26 -14.11
CA GLN A 48 2.44 10.85 -12.98
C GLN A 48 1.86 9.80 -12.04
N THR A 49 1.45 8.65 -12.56
CA THR A 49 0.90 7.52 -11.80
C THR A 49 1.96 6.48 -11.43
N ASN A 50 3.23 6.73 -11.75
CA ASN A 50 4.30 5.78 -11.44
C ASN A 50 4.42 5.60 -9.92
N GLY A 51 4.25 4.37 -9.43
CA GLY A 51 4.24 4.07 -8.00
C GLY A 51 2.95 4.45 -7.27
N VAL A 52 1.88 4.81 -8.01
CA VAL A 52 0.53 4.98 -7.45
C VAL A 52 -0.21 3.65 -7.56
N GLU A 53 -0.58 3.05 -6.43
CA GLU A 53 -1.53 1.93 -6.44
C GLU A 53 -2.87 2.42 -6.97
N ARG A 54 -3.33 1.81 -8.06
CA ARG A 54 -4.67 2.07 -8.60
C ARG A 54 -5.71 1.39 -7.70
N GLN A 55 -6.85 2.03 -7.55
CA GLN A 55 -8.02 1.44 -6.92
C GLN A 55 -8.43 0.15 -7.64
N LEU A 56 -8.62 -0.93 -6.88
CA LEU A 56 -9.05 -2.24 -7.40
C LEU A 56 -10.46 -2.62 -6.97
N LEU A 57 -10.93 -2.15 -5.81
CA LEU A 57 -12.26 -2.47 -5.27
C LEU A 57 -13.27 -1.36 -5.56
N ASP A 58 -14.55 -1.68 -5.66
CA ASP A 58 -15.59 -0.66 -5.74
C ASP A 58 -15.75 0.08 -4.42
N ASN A 59 -16.11 1.36 -4.50
CA ASN A 59 -16.30 2.28 -3.36
C ASN A 59 -15.07 2.49 -2.46
N SER A 60 -13.89 1.95 -2.80
CA SER A 60 -12.67 2.06 -1.98
C SER A 60 -11.77 3.25 -2.38
N CYS A 61 -12.27 4.22 -3.14
CA CYS A 61 -11.49 5.39 -3.59
C CYS A 61 -10.81 6.13 -2.42
N GLY A 62 -11.47 6.23 -1.27
CA GLY A 62 -10.89 6.79 -0.05
C GLY A 62 -9.77 5.94 0.55
N ILE A 63 -9.92 4.61 0.54
CA ILE A 63 -8.91 3.65 1.00
C ILE A 63 -7.66 3.73 0.11
N SER A 64 -7.87 3.73 -1.21
CA SER A 64 -6.79 3.83 -2.19
C SER A 64 -6.05 5.17 -2.08
N SER A 65 -6.79 6.26 -1.90
CA SER A 65 -6.25 7.59 -1.62
C SER A 65 -5.39 7.62 -0.36
N LEU A 66 -5.85 6.95 0.70
CA LEU A 66 -5.11 6.82 1.95
C LEU A 66 -3.83 5.99 1.76
N SER A 67 -3.91 4.83 1.09
CA SER A 67 -2.74 3.98 0.76
C SER A 67 -1.66 4.78 0.05
N TYR A 68 -2.06 5.55 -0.97
CA TYR A 68 -1.15 6.42 -1.72
C TYR A 68 -0.44 7.43 -0.81
N ILE A 69 -1.19 8.16 0.03
CA ILE A 69 -0.58 9.16 0.93
C ILE A 69 0.38 8.49 1.92
N LEU A 70 -0.04 7.39 2.53
CA LEU A 70 0.74 6.64 3.52
C LEU A 70 2.07 6.13 2.95
N ASN A 71 2.04 5.63 1.72
CA ASN A 71 3.23 5.12 1.05
C ASN A 71 4.14 6.25 0.58
N LYS A 72 3.58 7.23 -0.12
CA LYS A 72 4.37 8.29 -0.76
C LYS A 72 4.98 9.27 0.24
N TYR A 73 4.24 9.64 1.30
CA TYR A 73 4.68 10.69 2.23
C TYR A 73 5.13 10.16 3.58
N PHE A 74 4.62 8.99 4.02
CA PHE A 74 4.90 8.45 5.35
C PHE A 74 5.68 7.12 5.35
N LYS A 75 6.05 6.59 4.17
CA LYS A 75 6.82 5.35 3.99
C LYS A 75 6.25 4.14 4.75
N LYS A 76 4.92 4.04 4.85
CA LYS A 76 4.26 2.97 5.64
C LYS A 76 4.24 1.59 4.96
N ASN A 77 4.53 1.52 3.66
CA ASN A 77 4.52 0.27 2.88
C ASN A 77 3.25 -0.58 3.09
N THR A 78 2.09 0.05 2.89
CA THR A 78 0.77 -0.57 3.00
C THR A 78 0.12 -0.72 1.62
N SER A 79 -1.05 -1.34 1.56
CA SER A 79 -1.84 -1.47 0.33
C SER A 79 -3.31 -1.16 0.58
N GLU A 80 -4.08 -0.96 -0.50
CA GLU A 80 -5.54 -0.86 -0.43
C GLU A 80 -6.15 -2.02 0.37
N LYS A 81 -5.68 -3.25 0.12
CA LYS A 81 -6.13 -4.46 0.82
C LYS A 81 -5.84 -4.40 2.32
N ASN A 82 -4.65 -3.95 2.71
CA ASN A 82 -4.28 -3.87 4.14
C ASN A 82 -5.15 -2.85 4.88
N ILE A 83 -5.39 -1.69 4.27
CA ILE A 83 -6.24 -0.64 4.87
C ILE A 83 -7.71 -1.11 4.89
N PHE A 84 -8.17 -1.77 3.84
CA PHE A 84 -9.50 -2.39 3.80
C PHE A 84 -9.68 -3.39 4.95
N LEU A 85 -8.68 -4.25 5.21
CA LEU A 85 -8.72 -5.18 6.34
C LEU A 85 -8.73 -4.47 7.71
N LEU A 86 -8.09 -3.31 7.83
CA LEU A 86 -8.09 -2.51 9.05
C LEU A 86 -9.43 -1.80 9.31
N ILE A 87 -10.11 -1.32 8.26
CA ILE A 87 -11.41 -0.64 8.38
C ILE A 87 -12.56 -1.65 8.50
N GLY A 88 -12.45 -2.77 7.78
CA GLY A 88 -13.50 -3.75 7.60
C GLY A 88 -14.45 -3.40 6.43
N LEU A 89 -15.31 -4.36 6.09
CA LEU A 89 -16.26 -4.25 4.98
C LEU A 89 -17.35 -3.22 5.31
N LYS A 90 -17.49 -2.20 4.46
CA LYS A 90 -18.55 -1.18 4.55
C LYS A 90 -19.11 -0.87 3.16
N PRO A 91 -20.37 -0.39 3.06
CA PRO A 91 -20.95 0.03 1.79
C PRO A 91 -20.26 1.27 1.19
N ASP A 92 -19.79 2.18 2.04
CA ASP A 92 -18.99 3.36 1.68
C ASP A 92 -18.02 3.72 2.83
N TYR A 93 -16.92 4.39 2.49
CA TYR A 93 -15.86 4.79 3.42
C TYR A 93 -15.86 6.30 3.60
N SER A 94 -16.21 6.74 4.81
CA SER A 94 -16.30 8.16 5.15
C SER A 94 -14.93 8.78 5.43
N LEU A 95 -14.82 10.11 5.35
CA LEU A 95 -13.62 10.83 5.79
C LEU A 95 -13.27 10.56 7.26
N LEU A 96 -14.28 10.25 8.10
CA LEU A 96 -14.07 9.87 9.50
C LEU A 96 -13.40 8.50 9.60
N ASP A 97 -13.80 7.53 8.78
CA ASP A 97 -13.16 6.21 8.75
C ASP A 97 -11.67 6.35 8.38
N LEU A 98 -11.38 7.11 7.31
CA LEU A 98 -10.00 7.36 6.87
C LEU A 98 -9.18 8.09 7.94
N ALA A 99 -9.77 9.07 8.62
CA ALA A 99 -9.10 9.80 9.69
C ALA A 99 -8.81 8.91 10.90
N SER A 100 -9.77 8.07 11.31
CA SER A 100 -9.59 7.12 12.41
C SER A 100 -8.51 6.10 12.08
N THR A 101 -8.53 5.50 10.89
CA THR A 101 -7.50 4.56 10.45
C THR A 101 -6.12 5.21 10.37
N SER A 102 -6.04 6.45 9.87
CA SER A 102 -4.77 7.20 9.86
C SER A 102 -4.20 7.37 11.26
N ARG A 103 -5.04 7.70 12.25
CA ARG A 103 -4.64 7.83 13.66
C ARG A 103 -4.19 6.51 14.26
N THR A 104 -4.89 5.42 13.97
CA THR A 104 -4.47 4.06 14.37
C THR A 104 -3.09 3.71 13.79
N LEU A 105 -2.76 4.20 12.60
CA LEU A 105 -1.45 4.04 11.98
C LEU A 105 -0.38 5.03 12.48
N GLY A 106 -0.69 5.81 13.51
CA GLY A 106 0.22 6.75 14.15
C GLY A 106 0.38 8.08 13.41
N ILE A 107 -0.59 8.48 12.59
CA ILE A 107 -0.57 9.76 11.87
C ILE A 107 -1.55 10.73 12.50
N SER A 108 -1.06 11.92 12.84
CA SER A 108 -1.91 13.00 13.33
C SER A 108 -2.79 13.51 12.18
N THR A 109 -4.09 13.34 12.34
CA THR A 109 -5.09 13.68 11.32
C THR A 109 -6.20 14.52 11.91
N ILE A 110 -6.57 15.59 11.21
CA ILE A 110 -7.69 16.47 11.54
C ILE A 110 -8.67 16.55 10.37
N GLY A 111 -9.96 16.67 10.66
CA GLY A 111 -10.98 16.93 9.65
C GLY A 111 -11.30 18.42 9.61
N LEU A 112 -11.20 19.05 8.44
CA LEU A 112 -11.47 20.47 8.26
C LEU A 112 -12.48 20.69 7.14
N LYS A 113 -13.37 21.66 7.32
CA LYS A 113 -14.18 22.22 6.24
C LYS A 113 -13.49 23.47 5.73
N LEU A 114 -12.92 23.38 4.53
CA LEU A 114 -12.14 24.46 3.94
C LEU A 114 -12.92 25.15 2.81
N SER A 115 -12.74 26.47 2.70
CA SER A 115 -13.10 27.20 1.49
C SER A 115 -12.07 26.93 0.39
N ILE A 116 -12.39 27.25 -0.87
CA ILE A 116 -11.41 27.18 -1.96
C ILE A 116 -10.17 28.04 -1.69
N ASN A 117 -10.35 29.19 -1.04
CA ASN A 117 -9.25 30.11 -0.73
C ASN A 117 -8.35 29.59 0.37
N ASP A 118 -8.89 28.84 1.33
CA ASP A 118 -8.09 28.18 2.36
C ASP A 118 -7.40 26.93 1.80
N LEU A 119 -8.08 26.19 0.92
CA LEU A 119 -7.50 25.03 0.25
C LEU A 119 -6.25 25.42 -0.55
N LYS A 120 -6.24 26.57 -1.23
CA LYS A 120 -5.05 27.09 -1.93
C LYS A 120 -3.83 27.31 -1.02
N LYS A 121 -4.06 27.52 0.29
CA LYS A 121 -2.98 27.73 1.28
C LYS A 121 -2.47 26.40 1.85
N VAL A 122 -3.16 25.28 1.61
CA VAL A 122 -2.74 23.96 2.10
C VAL A 122 -1.57 23.46 1.25
N SER A 123 -0.42 23.31 1.88
CA SER A 123 0.82 22.83 1.25
C SER A 123 1.06 21.33 1.41
N SER A 124 0.23 20.63 2.19
CA SER A 124 0.35 19.21 2.48
C SER A 124 -0.67 18.36 1.70
N PRO A 125 -0.34 17.10 1.38
CA PRO A 125 -1.29 16.20 0.72
C PRO A 125 -2.53 16.01 1.60
N THR A 126 -3.70 16.24 1.02
CA THR A 126 -4.97 16.23 1.75
C THR A 126 -6.00 15.37 1.02
N ILE A 127 -6.77 14.57 1.77
CA ILE A 127 -7.88 13.80 1.20
C ILE A 127 -9.12 14.69 1.15
N LEU A 128 -9.70 14.84 -0.05
CA LEU A 128 -10.90 15.63 -0.28
C LEU A 128 -12.05 14.73 -0.73
N LYS A 129 -13.26 15.05 -0.28
CA LYS A 129 -14.50 14.49 -0.84
C LYS A 129 -15.08 15.48 -1.86
N THR A 130 -15.24 15.05 -3.10
CA THR A 130 -15.89 15.82 -4.17
C THR A 130 -17.39 15.53 -4.17
N LYS A 131 -18.17 16.42 -4.79
CA LYS A 131 -19.60 16.19 -5.03
C LYS A 131 -19.88 15.47 -6.36
N THR A 132 -18.85 15.24 -7.16
CA THR A 132 -18.98 14.59 -8.47
C THR A 132 -19.22 13.09 -8.30
N ASN A 133 -19.97 12.49 -9.24
CA ASN A 133 -20.22 11.04 -9.33
C ASN A 133 -20.75 10.39 -8.04
N GLY A 134 -21.69 11.05 -7.33
CA GLY A 134 -22.27 10.50 -6.09
C GLY A 134 -21.38 10.63 -4.84
N GLY A 135 -20.20 11.25 -4.96
CA GLY A 135 -19.30 11.50 -3.85
C GLY A 135 -17.99 10.74 -3.99
N HIS A 136 -17.08 11.22 -4.83
CA HIS A 136 -15.76 10.61 -5.00
C HIS A 136 -14.74 11.17 -4.00
N ILE A 137 -13.72 10.38 -3.66
CA ILE A 137 -12.63 10.82 -2.79
C ILE A 137 -11.34 10.89 -3.60
N VAL A 138 -10.64 12.02 -3.49
CA VAL A 138 -9.42 12.31 -4.23
C VAL A 138 -8.31 12.80 -3.31
N VAL A 139 -7.07 12.70 -3.78
CA VAL A 139 -5.91 13.28 -3.11
C VAL A 139 -5.56 14.62 -3.75
N TYR A 140 -5.66 15.66 -2.94
CA TYR A 140 -5.18 17.00 -3.27
C TYR A 140 -3.69 17.10 -2.96
N SER A 141 -2.90 17.55 -3.94
CA SER A 141 -1.44 17.62 -3.83
C SER A 141 -0.89 19.04 -3.63
N GLY A 142 -1.77 20.06 -3.61
CA GLY A 142 -1.40 21.46 -3.44
C GLY A 142 -1.73 22.30 -4.68
N TYR A 143 -1.78 23.62 -4.51
CA TYR A 143 -2.09 24.57 -5.58
C TYR A 143 -0.80 25.04 -6.27
N ARG A 144 -0.75 24.97 -7.60
CA ARG A 144 0.40 25.40 -8.41
C ARG A 144 -0.07 26.12 -9.67
N ASN A 145 0.29 27.41 -9.80
CA ASN A 145 0.10 28.20 -11.02
C ASN A 145 -1.31 28.12 -11.64
N GLY A 146 -2.36 28.21 -10.82
CA GLY A 146 -3.74 28.09 -11.32
C GLY A 146 -4.37 26.71 -11.19
N TRP A 147 -3.58 25.67 -10.94
CA TRP A 147 -4.01 24.27 -10.91
C TRP A 147 -4.02 23.69 -9.50
N PHE A 148 -4.99 22.81 -9.23
CA PHE A 148 -5.17 22.08 -7.97
C PHE A 148 -4.74 20.61 -8.11
#